data_AF-A0A171A0Y1-F1
#
_entry.id   AF-A0A171A0Y1-F1
#
_cell.length_a   1.000
_cell.length_b   1.000
_cell.length_c   1.000
_cell.angle_alpha   90.00
_cell.angle_beta   90.00
_cell.angle_gamma   90.00
#
_symmetry.space_group_name_H-M   'P 1'
#
loop_
_entity.id
_entity.type
_entity.pdbx_description
1 polymer ?
#
loop_
_entity_poly.entity_id
_entity_poly.type
_entity_poly.pdbx_seq_one_letter_code
_entity_poly.pdbx_strand_id
1 'polypeptide(L)'
;ANSLKRVNTVHQLAVLITPGVSQPMRQQLAKVFNVVKEVDVLDSGDEANLALIARPELGVTFTKLHCWNLTQFSKCVFLDADVLVVQNCDELFEREELSAAPDVGWPDCFNSGVFVFVPSKDTFKALIDCALSQGSFDGGDQGLLNIFFKDWPTKDIKKHLPFIYNMVSTASYSYL
;
A
#
# COMPACT_ATOMS: atom_id res chain seq x y z
N ALA A 1 2.09 11.98 6.40
CA ALA A 1 1.03 13.02 6.22
C ALA A 1 1.51 14.44 6.46
N ASN A 2 2.07 14.81 7.62
CA ASN A 2 2.62 16.16 7.81
C ASN A 2 3.76 16.46 6.82
N SER A 3 4.57 15.46 6.49
CA SER A 3 5.57 15.52 5.41
C SER A 3 4.98 15.90 4.05
N LEU A 4 3.89 15.22 3.64
CA LEU A 4 3.13 15.52 2.42
C LEU A 4 2.57 16.94 2.41
N LYS A 5 1.97 17.40 3.51
CA LYS A 5 1.47 18.78 3.63
C LYS A 5 2.60 19.80 3.53
N ARG A 6 3.75 19.53 4.15
CA ARG A 6 4.93 20.43 4.12
C ARG A 6 5.48 20.61 2.71
N VAL A 7 5.40 19.59 1.87
CA VAL A 7 5.78 19.67 0.45
C VAL A 7 4.62 20.10 -0.45
N ASN A 8 3.54 20.61 0.14
CA ASN A 8 2.38 21.20 -0.55
C ASN A 8 1.71 20.24 -1.55
N THR A 9 1.51 18.97 -1.18
CA THR A 9 0.67 18.10 -2.01
C THR A 9 -0.73 18.70 -2.17
N VAL A 10 -1.25 18.64 -3.39
CA VAL A 10 -2.61 19.11 -3.70
C VAL A 10 -3.68 18.03 -3.50
N HIS A 11 -3.25 16.79 -3.27
CA HIS A 11 -4.15 15.64 -3.20
C HIS A 11 -4.69 15.39 -1.78
N GLN A 12 -5.84 14.74 -1.70
CA GLN A 12 -6.44 14.34 -0.43
C GLN A 12 -5.62 13.25 0.25
N LEU A 13 -5.57 13.31 1.58
CA LEU A 13 -4.87 12.33 2.41
C LEU A 13 -5.88 11.39 3.08
N ALA A 14 -5.76 10.09 2.82
CA ALA A 14 -6.54 9.06 3.49
C ALA A 14 -5.63 8.19 4.39
N VAL A 15 -6.18 7.66 5.47
CA VAL A 15 -5.52 6.67 6.33
C VAL A 15 -6.48 5.53 6.64
N LEU A 16 -5.98 4.30 6.52
CA LEU A 16 -6.66 3.10 7.00
C LEU A 16 -6.24 2.83 8.44
N ILE A 17 -7.20 2.54 9.32
CA ILE A 17 -6.95 2.20 10.72
C ILE A 17 -7.70 0.94 11.12
N THR A 18 -7.19 0.21 12.10
CA THR A 18 -7.88 -0.93 12.70
C THR A 18 -8.63 -0.51 13.97
N PRO A 19 -9.60 -1.32 14.46
CA PRO A 19 -10.27 -1.11 15.74
C PRO A 19 -9.31 -0.84 16.91
N GLY A 20 -8.11 -1.44 16.88
CA GLY A 20 -7.08 -1.30 17.93
C GLY A 20 -6.48 0.09 18.07
N VAL A 21 -6.68 1.01 17.11
CA VAL A 21 -6.22 2.40 17.26
C VAL A 21 -7.07 3.12 18.30
N SER A 22 -6.43 3.72 19.30
CA SER A 22 -7.13 4.39 20.41
C SER A 22 -7.95 5.61 19.96
N GLN A 23 -9.05 5.89 20.66
CA GLN A 23 -9.88 7.08 20.38
C GLN A 23 -9.10 8.40 20.37
N PRO A 24 -8.20 8.68 21.33
CA PRO A 24 -7.37 9.88 21.27
C PRO A 24 -6.52 9.96 20.00
N MET A 25 -5.96 8.84 19.52
CA MET A 25 -5.19 8.81 18.29
C MET A 25 -6.06 9.05 17.06
N ARG A 26 -7.26 8.46 17.00
CA ARG A 26 -8.23 8.70 15.92
C ARG A 26 -8.57 10.18 15.79
N GLN A 27 -8.76 10.88 16.91
CA GLN A 27 -9.00 12.32 16.93
C GLN A 27 -7.82 13.12 16.39
N GLN A 28 -6.58 12.69 16.63
CA GLN A 28 -5.40 13.34 16.03
C GLN A 28 -5.30 13.05 14.53
N LEU A 29 -5.56 11.81 14.11
CA LEU A 29 -5.57 11.45 12.69
C LEU A 29 -6.61 12.26 11.92
N ALA A 30 -7.82 12.46 12.47
CA ALA A 30 -8.88 13.25 11.85
C ALA A 30 -8.54 14.75 11.68
N LYS A 31 -7.55 15.28 12.41
CA LYS A 31 -7.06 16.65 12.21
C LYS A 31 -6.06 16.74 11.05
N VAL A 32 -5.42 15.64 10.70
CA VAL A 32 -4.32 15.60 9.72
C VAL A 32 -4.79 15.04 8.38
N PHE A 33 -5.60 13.98 8.38
CA PHE A 33 -6.08 13.31 7.18
C PHE A 33 -7.49 13.81 6.80
N ASN A 34 -7.77 13.85 5.50
CA ASN A 34 -9.09 14.16 4.96
C ASN A 34 -10.06 13.01 5.21
N VAL A 35 -9.56 11.77 5.13
CA VAL A 35 -10.35 10.55 5.33
C VAL A 35 -9.65 9.64 6.34
N VAL A 36 -10.35 9.28 7.41
CA VAL A 36 -9.92 8.24 8.36
C VAL A 36 -10.89 7.07 8.20
N LYS A 37 -10.42 5.99 7.57
CA LYS A 37 -11.25 4.83 7.26
C LYS A 37 -10.88 3.68 8.19
N GLU A 38 -11.82 3.30 9.04
CA GLU A 38 -11.68 2.07 9.81
C GLU A 38 -11.87 0.84 8.91
N VAL A 39 -11.01 -0.15 9.13
CA VAL A 39 -11.00 -1.46 8.51
C VAL A 39 -11.03 -2.48 9.65
N ASP A 40 -12.18 -3.11 9.85
CA ASP A 40 -12.33 -4.23 10.77
C ASP A 40 -12.35 -5.54 9.99
N VAL A 41 -11.18 -6.16 9.94
CA VAL A 41 -10.92 -7.44 9.26
C VAL A 41 -11.59 -8.62 9.97
N LEU A 42 -12.01 -8.46 11.23
CA LEU A 42 -12.62 -9.52 12.02
C LEU A 42 -14.16 -9.43 12.06
N ASP A 43 -14.72 -8.23 11.92
CA ASP A 43 -16.16 -7.98 12.09
C ASP A 43 -16.92 -7.60 10.80
N SER A 44 -16.26 -7.40 9.65
CA SER A 44 -16.96 -6.88 8.44
C SER A 44 -17.97 -7.82 7.77
N GLY A 45 -18.32 -8.97 8.36
CA GLY A 45 -19.37 -9.87 7.88
C GLY A 45 -19.18 -10.42 6.46
N ASP A 46 -17.98 -10.25 5.89
CA ASP A 46 -17.67 -10.49 4.48
C ASP A 46 -17.01 -11.87 4.29
N GLU A 47 -17.21 -12.52 3.15
CA GLU A 47 -16.63 -13.84 2.86
C GLU A 47 -15.10 -13.84 2.96
N ALA A 48 -14.48 -12.68 2.65
CA ALA A 48 -13.05 -12.46 2.82
C ALA A 48 -12.59 -12.67 4.28
N ASN A 49 -13.40 -12.30 5.27
CA ASN A 49 -13.04 -12.40 6.70
C ASN A 49 -13.07 -13.84 7.22
N LEU A 50 -13.97 -14.67 6.71
CA LEU A 50 -13.96 -16.10 7.04
C LEU A 50 -12.66 -16.76 6.57
N ALA A 51 -12.15 -16.30 5.43
CA ALA A 51 -10.90 -16.79 4.87
C ALA A 51 -9.66 -16.29 5.63
N LEU A 52 -9.74 -15.10 6.23
CA LEU A 52 -8.76 -14.55 7.16
C LEU A 52 -8.61 -15.35 8.46
N ILE A 53 -9.70 -15.92 8.99
CA ILE A 53 -9.63 -16.81 10.17
C ILE A 53 -8.72 -18.02 9.89
N ALA A 54 -8.67 -18.49 8.63
CA ALA A 54 -7.84 -19.62 8.24
C ALA A 54 -6.34 -19.26 8.07
N ARG A 55 -5.98 -17.98 7.98
CA ARG A 55 -4.61 -17.50 7.68
C ARG A 55 -4.24 -16.28 8.54
N PRO A 56 -4.13 -16.43 9.88
CA PRO A 56 -3.91 -15.32 10.80
C PRO A 56 -2.61 -14.56 10.55
N GLU A 57 -1.61 -15.20 9.94
CA GLU A 57 -0.33 -14.57 9.58
C GLU A 57 -0.49 -13.46 8.54
N LEU A 58 -1.58 -13.46 7.76
CA LEU A 58 -1.82 -12.46 6.72
C LEU A 58 -2.65 -11.25 7.21
N GLY A 59 -3.01 -11.17 8.50
CA GLY A 59 -3.94 -10.13 8.98
C GLY A 59 -3.53 -8.67 8.68
N VAL A 60 -2.23 -8.36 8.78
CA VAL A 60 -1.70 -7.02 8.42
C VAL A 60 -1.76 -6.78 6.92
N THR A 61 -1.33 -7.77 6.13
CA THR A 61 -1.39 -7.75 4.67
C THR A 61 -2.79 -7.44 4.17
N PHE A 62 -3.81 -8.12 4.71
CA PHE A 62 -5.18 -7.92 4.29
C PHE A 62 -5.70 -6.52 4.63
N THR A 63 -5.36 -5.97 5.81
CA THR A 63 -5.73 -4.60 6.17
C THR A 63 -5.22 -3.60 5.12
N LYS A 64 -3.99 -3.78 4.63
CA LYS A 64 -3.38 -2.96 3.57
C LYS A 64 -4.15 -3.05 2.25
N LEU A 65 -4.58 -4.26 1.84
CA LEU A 65 -5.34 -4.46 0.60
C LEU A 65 -6.67 -3.69 0.56
N HIS A 66 -7.27 -3.36 1.71
CA HIS A 66 -8.48 -2.52 1.74
C HIS A 66 -8.28 -1.11 1.15
N CYS A 67 -7.05 -0.70 0.84
CA CYS A 67 -6.83 0.52 0.06
C CYS A 67 -7.51 0.47 -1.32
N TRP A 68 -7.64 -0.72 -1.94
CA TRP A 68 -8.39 -0.90 -3.20
C TRP A 68 -9.90 -0.71 -3.03
N ASN A 69 -10.44 -0.76 -1.81
CA ASN A 69 -11.85 -0.47 -1.55
C ASN A 69 -12.18 1.02 -1.43
N LEU A 70 -11.18 1.91 -1.50
CA LEU A 70 -11.35 3.36 -1.46
C LEU A 70 -11.86 3.94 -2.80
N THR A 71 -12.94 3.36 -3.31
CA THR A 71 -13.54 3.65 -4.63
C THR A 71 -14.11 5.06 -4.80
N GLN A 72 -14.11 5.88 -3.74
CA GLN A 72 -14.34 7.32 -3.86
C GLN A 72 -13.18 8.06 -4.54
N PHE A 73 -12.01 7.42 -4.71
CA PHE A 73 -10.86 7.95 -5.43
C PHE A 73 -10.65 7.22 -6.75
N SER A 74 -10.28 7.96 -7.80
CA SER A 74 -10.00 7.39 -9.12
C SER A 74 -8.57 6.85 -9.28
N LYS A 75 -7.64 7.30 -8.43
CA LYS A 75 -6.24 6.87 -8.38
C LYS A 75 -5.66 7.25 -7.03
N CYS A 76 -4.78 6.41 -6.50
CA CYS A 76 -4.12 6.63 -5.22
C CYS A 76 -2.63 6.31 -5.32
N VAL A 77 -1.83 6.99 -4.49
CA VAL A 77 -0.46 6.59 -4.17
C VAL A 77 -0.48 6.05 -2.75
N PHE A 78 -0.18 4.76 -2.61
CA PHE A 78 -0.02 4.14 -1.31
C PHE A 78 1.37 4.47 -0.76
N LEU A 79 1.44 4.77 0.53
CA LEU A 79 2.67 4.95 1.29
C LEU A 79 2.54 4.20 2.61
N ASP A 80 3.48 3.31 2.94
CA ASP A 80 3.55 2.74 4.29
C ASP A 80 3.76 3.84 5.34
N ALA A 81 3.32 3.57 6.58
CA ALA A 81 3.31 4.57 7.64
C ALA A 81 4.70 5.03 8.10
N ASP A 82 5.74 4.26 7.77
CA ASP A 82 7.16 4.54 8.01
C ASP A 82 7.85 5.28 6.84
N VAL A 83 7.12 5.64 5.78
CA VAL A 83 7.64 6.44 4.67
C VAL A 83 7.66 7.94 5.00
N LEU A 84 8.80 8.60 4.75
CA LEU A 84 8.96 10.04 4.89
C LEU A 84 9.12 10.75 3.54
N VAL A 85 8.13 11.58 3.20
CA VAL A 85 8.20 12.43 2.00
C VAL A 85 9.08 13.67 2.26
N VAL A 86 10.13 13.82 1.44
CA VAL A 86 11.12 14.90 1.55
C VAL A 86 10.96 15.98 0.47
N GLN A 87 10.38 15.65 -0.68
CA GLN A 87 10.06 16.56 -1.78
C GLN A 87 8.65 16.25 -2.31
N ASN A 88 8.02 17.21 -2.98
CA ASN A 88 6.72 16.95 -3.62
C ASN A 88 6.89 15.85 -4.67
N CYS A 89 5.91 14.95 -4.74
CA CYS A 89 5.91 13.80 -5.64
C CYS A 89 4.52 13.61 -6.29
N ASP A 90 3.78 14.70 -6.49
CA ASP A 90 2.43 14.65 -7.05
C ASP A 90 2.43 14.14 -8.51
N GLU A 91 3.57 14.21 -9.20
CA GLU A 91 3.76 13.59 -10.53
C GLU A 91 3.61 12.06 -10.51
N LEU A 92 3.65 11.40 -9.35
CA LEU A 92 3.34 9.97 -9.24
C LEU A 92 1.90 9.67 -9.68
N PHE A 93 0.97 10.64 -9.58
CA PHE A 93 -0.41 10.48 -10.06
C PHE A 93 -0.51 10.42 -11.60
N GLU A 94 0.56 10.73 -12.34
CA GLU A 94 0.62 10.53 -13.79
C GLU A 94 0.86 9.05 -14.18
N ARG A 95 1.32 8.22 -13.22
CA ARG A 95 1.63 6.79 -13.45
C ARG A 95 0.38 5.92 -13.46
N GLU A 96 0.47 4.74 -14.07
CA GLU A 96 -0.62 3.74 -14.14
C GLU A 96 -0.48 2.66 -13.06
N GLU A 97 -1.55 1.89 -12.83
CA GLU A 97 -1.49 0.70 -11.96
C GLU A 97 -0.78 -0.46 -12.67
N LEU A 98 0.07 -1.25 -12.01
CA LEU A 98 0.72 -1.01 -10.72
C LEU A 98 2.08 -0.38 -11.01
N SER A 99 2.37 0.80 -10.48
CA SER A 99 3.71 1.41 -10.57
C SER A 99 4.36 1.46 -9.19
N ALA A 100 5.56 0.90 -9.06
CA ALA A 100 6.30 0.81 -7.80
C ALA A 100 7.80 0.89 -8.07
N ALA A 101 8.60 1.09 -7.03
CA ALA A 101 10.06 1.09 -7.12
C ALA A 101 10.61 -0.35 -6.93
N PRO A 102 11.75 -0.69 -7.54
CA PRO A 102 12.41 -1.98 -7.31
C PRO A 102 12.80 -2.17 -5.85
N ASP A 103 12.71 -3.40 -5.37
CA ASP A 103 13.24 -3.81 -4.07
C ASP A 103 14.77 -3.89 -4.10
N VAL A 104 15.42 -3.52 -2.99
CA VAL A 104 16.89 -3.50 -2.89
C VAL A 104 17.47 -4.91 -2.80
N GLY A 105 16.76 -5.85 -2.18
CA GLY A 105 17.22 -7.22 -2.00
C GLY A 105 17.05 -8.06 -3.27
N TRP A 106 15.88 -7.97 -3.90
CA TRP A 106 15.57 -8.70 -5.13
C TRP A 106 14.97 -7.76 -6.18
N PRO A 107 15.76 -7.17 -7.10
CA PRO A 107 15.31 -6.09 -7.99
C PRO A 107 14.22 -6.45 -9.01
N ASP A 108 14.00 -7.74 -9.27
CA ASP A 108 12.88 -8.20 -10.11
C ASP A 108 11.54 -8.20 -9.35
N CYS A 109 11.57 -7.97 -8.04
CA CYS A 109 10.40 -7.67 -7.22
C CYS A 109 10.35 -6.15 -6.99
N PHE A 110 9.15 -5.60 -6.94
CA PHE A 110 8.97 -4.24 -6.46
C PHE A 110 8.81 -4.22 -4.95
N ASN A 111 9.22 -3.11 -4.34
CA ASN A 111 8.97 -2.84 -2.93
C ASN A 111 7.54 -2.29 -2.76
N SER A 112 6.75 -2.87 -1.86
CA SER A 112 5.34 -2.49 -1.65
C SER A 112 5.14 -1.31 -0.71
N GLY A 113 6.22 -0.67 -0.24
CA GLY A 113 6.16 0.51 0.64
C GLY A 113 5.63 1.76 -0.04
N VAL A 114 5.84 1.89 -1.36
CA VAL A 114 5.33 2.99 -2.18
C VAL A 114 4.87 2.45 -3.53
N PHE A 115 3.59 2.63 -3.85
CA PHE A 115 3.06 2.24 -5.15
C PHE A 115 1.85 3.06 -5.60
N VAL A 116 1.66 3.15 -6.91
CA VAL A 116 0.51 3.80 -7.56
C VAL A 116 -0.48 2.73 -7.99
N PHE A 117 -1.75 2.93 -7.62
CA PHE A 117 -2.82 1.97 -7.89
C PHE A 117 -4.16 2.67 -8.17
N VAL A 118 -5.12 1.91 -8.68
CA VAL A 118 -6.49 2.36 -8.96
C VAL A 118 -7.45 1.60 -8.05
N PRO A 119 -8.13 2.26 -7.09
CA PRO A 119 -9.12 1.62 -6.26
C PRO A 119 -10.22 0.92 -7.09
N SER A 120 -10.41 -0.37 -6.84
CA SER A 120 -11.35 -1.22 -7.56
C SER A 120 -11.76 -2.38 -6.68
N LYS A 121 -13.08 -2.58 -6.50
CA LYS A 121 -13.62 -3.74 -5.77
C LYS A 121 -13.27 -5.05 -6.46
N ASP A 122 -13.18 -5.04 -7.79
CA ASP A 122 -12.83 -6.23 -8.56
C ASP A 122 -11.36 -6.60 -8.36
N THR A 123 -10.46 -5.61 -8.37
CA THR A 123 -9.03 -5.82 -8.06
C THR A 123 -8.85 -6.27 -6.62
N PHE A 124 -9.58 -5.66 -5.67
CA PHE A 124 -9.59 -6.10 -4.28
C PHE A 124 -9.99 -7.57 -4.16
N LYS A 125 -11.13 -7.98 -4.74
CA LYS A 125 -11.59 -9.37 -4.70
C LYS A 125 -10.56 -10.33 -5.32
N ALA A 126 -9.98 -9.97 -6.46
CA ALA A 126 -8.97 -10.79 -7.12
C ALA A 126 -7.68 -10.92 -6.29
N LEU A 127 -7.28 -9.87 -5.55
CA LEU A 127 -6.16 -9.91 -4.60
C LEU A 127 -6.46 -10.84 -3.42
N ILE A 128 -7.68 -10.80 -2.88
CA ILE A 128 -8.12 -11.74 -1.83
C ILE A 128 -8.08 -13.17 -2.35
N ASP A 129 -8.66 -13.44 -3.52
CA ASP A 129 -8.65 -14.78 -4.14
C ASP A 129 -7.21 -15.28 -4.39
N CYS A 130 -6.30 -14.39 -4.79
CA CYS A 130 -4.88 -14.69 -4.93
C CYS A 130 -4.23 -15.04 -3.58
N ALA A 131 -4.52 -14.28 -2.52
CA ALA A 131 -4.01 -14.54 -1.18
C ALA A 131 -4.47 -15.89 -0.64
N LEU A 132 -5.72 -16.27 -0.90
CA LEU A 132 -6.27 -17.55 -0.46
C LEU A 132 -5.74 -18.74 -1.24
N SER A 133 -5.53 -18.58 -2.54
CA SER A 133 -5.05 -19.65 -3.42
C SER A 133 -3.54 -19.85 -3.38
N GLN A 134 -2.75 -18.78 -3.34
CA GLN A 134 -1.28 -18.82 -3.48
C GLN A 134 -0.55 -18.35 -2.22
N GLY A 135 -1.23 -17.63 -1.31
CA GLY A 135 -0.58 -17.02 -0.15
C GLY A 135 0.36 -15.89 -0.53
N SER A 136 1.41 -15.71 0.27
CA SER A 136 2.50 -14.79 0.01
C SER A 136 3.83 -15.52 0.23
N PHE A 137 4.80 -15.34 -0.68
CA PHE A 137 6.09 -16.03 -0.58
C PHE A 137 6.98 -15.49 0.55
N ASP A 138 6.75 -14.25 1.01
CA ASP A 138 7.47 -13.64 2.14
C ASP A 138 6.60 -13.56 3.40
N GLY A 139 5.36 -14.07 3.35
CA GLY A 139 4.37 -13.99 4.43
C GLY A 139 3.75 -12.60 4.62
N GLY A 140 4.18 -11.59 3.86
CA GLY A 140 3.70 -10.21 3.92
C GLY A 140 2.92 -9.77 2.69
N ASP A 141 2.66 -8.47 2.57
CA ASP A 141 1.96 -7.89 1.44
C ASP A 141 2.83 -7.77 0.19
N GLN A 142 4.14 -7.55 0.35
CA GLN A 142 5.06 -7.42 -0.77
C GLN A 142 5.06 -8.68 -1.64
N GLY A 143 5.18 -9.87 -1.02
CA GLY A 143 5.15 -11.13 -1.74
C GLY A 143 3.84 -11.38 -2.46
N LEU A 144 2.71 -11.13 -1.80
CA LEU A 144 1.38 -11.27 -2.40
C LEU A 144 1.21 -10.34 -3.60
N LEU A 145 1.55 -9.06 -3.44
CA LEU A 145 1.42 -8.06 -4.50
C LEU A 145 2.33 -8.39 -5.69
N ASN A 146 3.54 -8.88 -5.46
CA ASN A 146 4.44 -9.34 -6.54
C ASN A 146 3.94 -10.60 -7.24
N ILE A 147 3.26 -11.52 -6.53
CA ILE A 147 2.58 -12.67 -7.17
C ILE A 147 1.43 -12.21 -8.06
N PHE A 148 0.63 -11.26 -7.58
CA PHE A 148 -0.53 -10.75 -8.31
C PHE A 148 -0.13 -9.91 -9.53
N PHE A 149 0.76 -8.94 -9.34
CA PHE A 149 1.31 -8.06 -10.38
C PHE A 149 2.64 -8.57 -10.95
N LYS A 150 2.72 -9.89 -11.20
CA LYS A 150 3.94 -10.61 -11.62
C LYS A 150 4.56 -10.16 -12.95
N ASP A 151 3.83 -9.39 -13.75
CA ASP A 151 4.31 -8.83 -15.01
C ASP A 151 5.07 -7.50 -14.84
N TRP A 152 5.06 -6.90 -13.65
CA TRP A 152 5.77 -5.66 -13.32
C TRP A 152 7.25 -5.63 -13.78
N PRO A 153 8.10 -6.66 -13.53
CA PRO A 153 9.52 -6.57 -13.90
C PRO A 153 9.79 -6.54 -15.40
N THR A 154 8.84 -7.00 -16.23
CA THR A 154 9.11 -7.26 -17.65
C THR A 154 8.22 -6.52 -18.63
N LYS A 155 7.05 -6.01 -18.19
CA LYS A 155 6.02 -5.51 -19.10
C LYS A 155 6.21 -4.07 -19.57
N ASP A 156 6.49 -3.14 -18.65
CA ASP A 156 6.55 -1.71 -18.98
C ASP A 156 7.48 -0.94 -18.03
N ILE A 157 8.52 -0.34 -18.58
CA ILE A 157 9.47 0.50 -17.83
C ILE A 157 8.81 1.72 -17.19
N LYS A 158 7.68 2.21 -17.73
CA LYS A 158 6.94 3.34 -17.12
C LYS A 158 6.32 2.97 -15.77
N LYS A 159 6.17 1.68 -15.47
CA LYS A 159 5.71 1.18 -14.17
C LYS A 159 6.83 1.03 -13.13
N HIS A 160 8.08 1.21 -13.56
CA HIS A 160 9.23 1.28 -12.67
C HIS A 160 9.39 2.71 -12.18
N LEU A 161 8.99 2.94 -10.93
CA LEU A 161 9.29 4.19 -10.26
C LEU A 161 10.79 4.26 -10.00
N PRO A 162 11.44 5.41 -10.24
CA PRO A 162 12.81 5.62 -9.81
C PRO A 162 13.00 5.30 -8.32
N PHE A 163 14.12 4.67 -7.98
CA PHE A 163 14.41 4.22 -6.61
C PHE A 163 14.31 5.34 -5.56
N ILE A 164 14.56 6.60 -5.96
CA ILE A 164 14.43 7.78 -5.09
C ILE A 164 13.02 7.99 -4.52
N TYR A 165 11.98 7.42 -5.13
CA TYR A 165 10.60 7.49 -4.61
C TYR A 165 10.33 6.48 -3.50
N ASN A 166 11.19 5.47 -3.31
CA ASN A 166 11.08 4.47 -2.25
C ASN A 166 12.48 4.02 -1.77
N MET A 167 13.29 5.00 -1.39
CA MET A 167 14.68 4.74 -0.98
C MET A 167 14.71 4.12 0.41
N VAL A 168 15.24 2.90 0.50
CA VAL A 168 15.43 2.20 1.78
C VAL A 168 16.72 2.69 2.45
N SER A 169 16.65 3.03 3.74
CA SER A 169 17.76 3.63 4.51
C SER A 169 19.02 2.75 4.56
N THR A 170 18.88 1.43 4.48
CA THR A 170 19.99 0.48 4.45
C THR A 170 20.88 0.63 3.21
N ALA A 171 20.31 1.07 2.08
CA ALA A 171 21.06 1.33 0.84
C ALA A 171 21.94 2.60 0.93
N SER A 172 21.71 3.46 1.92
CA SER A 172 22.55 4.64 2.16
C SER A 172 23.81 4.34 2.98
N TYR A 173 23.91 3.14 3.57
CA TYR A 173 24.94 2.77 4.54
C TYR A 173 26.02 1.81 3.99
N SER A 174 26.06 1.54 2.68
CA SER A 174 27.00 0.58 2.07
C SER A 174 28.44 1.08 1.89
N TYR A 175 28.88 2.05 2.69
CA TYR A 175 30.28 2.45 2.82
C TYR A 175 30.67 2.51 4.29
N LEU A 176 30.91 1.35 4.89
CA LEU A 176 31.73 1.19 6.11
C LEU A 176 32.65 -0.02 5.93
#